data_AF-B9STE9-F1
#
_entry.id   AF-B9STE9-F1
#
_cell.length_a   1.000
_cell.length_b   1.000
_cell.length_c   1.000
_cell.angle_alpha   90.00
_cell.angle_beta   90.00
_cell.angle_gamma   90.00
#
_symmetry.space_group_name_H-M   'P 1'
#
loop_
_entity.id
_entity.type
_entity.pdbx_description
1 polymer ?
#
loop_
_entity_poly.entity_id
_entity_poly.type
_entity_poly.pdbx_seq_one_letter_code
_entity_poly.pdbx_strand_id
1 'polypeptide(L)'
;MKQDQAVLPPEEISFVNKVRERLEGSDEYGYPHFFHGWNLCKEGHMSKHDLFCELVDVFSCDHRDFLDELKKLLIYSTACPSAE
;
A
#
# COMPACT_ATOMS: atom_id res chain seq x y z
N MET A 1 18.41 22.80 -3.85
CA MET A 1 17.32 21.88 -4.25
C MET A 1 17.28 20.79 -3.20
N LYS A 2 16.33 20.86 -2.26
CA LYS A 2 16.15 19.78 -1.29
C LYS A 2 15.50 18.63 -2.07
N GLN A 3 16.20 17.50 -2.18
CA GLN A 3 15.55 16.25 -2.53
C GLN A 3 14.62 15.94 -1.36
N ASP A 4 13.33 16.20 -1.53
CA ASP A 4 12.28 15.53 -0.76
C ASP A 4 12.29 14.07 -1.17
N GLN A 5 13.31 13.35 -0.71
CA GLN A 5 13.23 11.90 -0.60
C GLN A 5 12.15 11.69 0.46
N ALA A 6 10.93 11.41 0.02
CA ALA A 6 9.82 11.07 0.89
C ALA A 6 10.21 9.82 1.68
N VAL A 7 10.88 10.03 2.81
CA VAL A 7 11.13 9.02 3.82
C VAL A 7 9.74 8.71 4.36
N LEU A 8 9.20 7.57 3.93
CA LEU A 8 7.95 7.05 4.47
C LEU A 8 8.04 7.08 6.00
N PRO A 9 7.01 7.53 6.73
CA PRO A 9 6.96 7.38 8.17
C PRO A 9 7.29 5.93 8.58
N PRO A 10 7.91 5.72 9.75
CA PRO A 10 8.36 4.40 10.20
C PRO A 10 7.23 3.35 10.23
N GLU A 11 5.99 3.80 10.45
CA GLU A 11 4.79 2.95 10.38
C GLU A 11 4.52 2.41 8.97
N GLU A 12 4.71 3.24 7.94
CA GLU A 12 4.58 2.83 6.54
C GLU A 12 5.74 1.95 6.09
N ILE A 13 6.97 2.24 6.54
CA ILE A 13 8.12 1.36 6.29
C ILE A 13 7.87 -0.03 6.89
N SER A 14 7.39 -0.08 8.14
CA SER A 14 7.05 -1.35 8.80
C SER A 14 5.95 -2.09 8.04
N PHE A 15 4.94 -1.38 7.56
CA PHE A 15 3.85 -1.98 6.79
C PHE A 15 4.33 -2.53 5.44
N VAL A 16 5.07 -1.74 4.65
CA VAL A 16 5.62 -2.18 3.35
C VAL A 16 6.50 -3.43 3.50
N ASN A 17 7.29 -3.51 4.58
CA ASN A 17 8.05 -4.72 4.89
C ASN A 17 7.15 -5.91 5.21
N LYS A 18 6.08 -5.73 6.01
CA LYS A 18 5.09 -6.80 6.26
C LYS A 18 4.40 -7.25 4.98
N VAL A 19 4.07 -6.32 4.08
CA VAL A 19 3.47 -6.64 2.78
C VAL A 19 4.43 -7.50 1.97
N ARG A 20 5.71 -7.14 1.95
CA ARG A 20 6.78 -7.91 1.30
C ARG A 20 6.85 -9.32 1.85
N GLU A 21 6.93 -9.48 3.18
CA GLU A 21 7.02 -10.78 3.83
C GLU A 21 5.80 -11.68 3.56
N ARG A 22 4.59 -11.09 3.46
CA ARG A 22 3.36 -11.86 3.17
C ARG A 22 3.21 -12.23 1.69
N LEU A 23 3.76 -11.43 0.79
CA LEU A 23 3.66 -11.63 -0.66
C LEU A 23 4.83 -12.40 -1.26
N GLU A 24 6.02 -12.37 -0.64
CA GLU A 24 7.20 -13.12 -1.09
C GLU A 24 6.98 -14.64 -1.11
N GLY A 25 5.98 -15.15 -0.38
CA GLY A 25 5.66 -16.57 -0.34
C GLY A 25 4.51 -17.02 -1.24
N SER A 26 3.74 -16.11 -1.83
CA SER A 26 2.40 -16.42 -2.37
C SER A 26 2.21 -16.15 -3.86
N ASP A 27 2.89 -15.18 -4.48
CA ASP A 27 2.88 -15.04 -5.94
C ASP A 27 3.94 -14.02 -6.41
N GLU A 28 4.63 -14.32 -7.51
CA GLU A 28 5.67 -13.47 -8.14
C GLU A 28 5.17 -12.04 -8.48
N TYR A 29 3.85 -11.86 -8.55
CA TYR A 29 3.19 -10.64 -9.04
C TYR A 29 2.58 -9.76 -7.94
N GLY A 30 2.42 -10.26 -6.71
CA GLY A 30 1.70 -9.52 -5.67
C GLY A 30 2.45 -8.28 -5.19
N TYR A 31 3.71 -8.44 -4.79
CA TYR A 31 4.51 -7.33 -4.22
C TYR A 31 4.81 -6.21 -5.22
N PRO A 32 5.19 -6.50 -6.48
CA PRO A 32 5.37 -5.47 -7.49
C PRO A 32 4.08 -4.69 -7.77
N HIS A 33 2.93 -5.37 -7.83
CA HIS A 33 1.63 -4.72 -8.04
C HIS A 33 1.26 -3.79 -6.88
N PHE A 34 1.45 -4.25 -5.64
CA PHE A 34 1.26 -3.42 -4.46
C PHE A 34 2.12 -2.16 -4.49
N PHE A 35 3.41 -2.32 -4.77
CA PHE A 35 4.33 -1.19 -4.77
C PHE A 35 3.99 -0.17 -5.85
N HIS A 36 3.52 -0.64 -7.01
CA HIS A 36 3.04 0.22 -8.09
C HIS A 36 1.83 1.06 -7.65
N GLY A 37 0.76 0.43 -7.17
CA GLY A 37 -0.43 1.13 -6.71
C GLY A 37 -0.14 2.07 -5.51
N TRP A 38 0.71 1.63 -4.58
CA TRP A 38 1.17 2.46 -3.47
C TRP A 38 1.88 3.73 -3.96
N ASN A 39 2.73 3.62 -4.98
CA ASN A 39 3.41 4.77 -5.53
C ASN A 39 2.46 5.73 -6.25
N LEU A 40 1.51 5.21 -7.04
CA LEU A 40 0.46 6.01 -7.66
C LEU A 40 -0.38 6.77 -6.63
N CYS A 41 -0.66 6.15 -5.48
CA CYS A 41 -1.40 6.77 -4.38
C CYS A 41 -0.63 7.95 -3.76
N LYS A 42 0.68 7.81 -3.53
CA LYS A 42 1.53 8.90 -3.03
C LYS A 42 1.67 10.05 -4.02
N GLU A 43 1.72 9.74 -5.31
CA GLU A 43 1.81 10.74 -6.38
C GLU A 43 0.47 11.45 -6.63
N GLY A 44 -0.61 11.01 -5.97
CA GLY A 44 -1.96 11.56 -6.14
C GLY A 44 -2.63 11.13 -7.46
N HIS A 45 -2.08 10.13 -8.14
CA HIS A 45 -2.63 9.56 -9.37
C HIS A 45 -3.70 8.48 -9.11
N MET A 46 -3.77 7.97 -7.87
CA MET A 46 -4.72 6.94 -7.45
C MET A 46 -5.28 7.28 -6.07
N SER A 47 -6.58 7.05 -5.86
CA SER A 47 -7.16 7.25 -4.53
C SER A 47 -6.82 6.07 -3.60
N LYS A 48 -6.84 6.32 -2.29
CA LYS A 48 -6.72 5.26 -1.28
C LYS A 48 -7.78 4.16 -1.44
N HIS A 49 -8.97 4.53 -1.92
CA HIS A 49 -10.06 3.60 -2.18
C HIS A 49 -9.72 2.68 -3.36
N ASP A 50 -9.22 3.25 -4.47
CA ASP A 50 -8.85 2.48 -5.66
C ASP A 50 -7.70 1.53 -5.38
N LEU A 51 -6.69 2.00 -4.64
CA LEU A 51 -5.59 1.16 -4.17
C LEU A 51 -6.11 0.00 -3.31
N PHE A 52 -7.05 0.27 -2.40
CA PHE A 52 -7.64 -0.79 -1.58
C PHE A 52 -8.38 -1.82 -2.45
N CYS A 53 -9.18 -1.37 -3.42
CA CYS A 53 -9.91 -2.26 -4.34
C CYS A 53 -8.97 -3.14 -5.17
N GLU A 54 -7.92 -2.56 -5.77
CA GLU A 54 -6.92 -3.34 -6.52
C GLU A 54 -6.25 -4.39 -5.65
N LEU A 55 -5.92 -4.03 -4.40
CA LEU A 55 -5.30 -4.97 -3.47
C LEU A 55 -6.28 -6.04 -3.03
N VAL A 56 -7.57 -5.75 -2.84
CA VAL A 56 -8.58 -6.79 -2.58
C VAL A 56 -8.66 -7.80 -3.74
N ASP A 57 -8.52 -7.35 -4.99
CA ASP A 57 -8.54 -8.23 -6.15
C ASP A 57 -7.26 -9.08 -6.26
N VAL A 58 -6.10 -8.51 -5.95
CA VAL A 58 -4.80 -9.22 -5.94
C VAL A 58 -4.73 -10.21 -4.78
N PHE A 59 -5.12 -9.78 -3.59
CA PHE A 59 -5.22 -10.59 -2.40
C PHE A 59 -6.56 -11.30 -2.39
N SER A 60 -6.67 -12.36 -3.18
CA SER A 60 -7.76 -13.34 -3.10
C SER A 60 -8.09 -13.64 -1.62
N CYS A 61 -9.38 -13.87 -1.31
CA CYS A 61 -10.02 -13.89 0.02
C CYS A 61 -9.27 -14.52 1.23
N ASP A 62 -8.20 -15.27 1.01
CA ASP A 62 -7.32 -15.90 2.00
C ASP A 62 -6.53 -14.90 2.88
N HIS A 63 -6.42 -13.63 2.50
CA HIS A 63 -5.65 -12.61 3.25
C HIS A 63 -6.50 -11.53 3.93
N ARG A 64 -7.67 -11.89 4.47
CA ARG A 64 -8.59 -10.92 5.13
C ARG A 64 -7.95 -10.10 6.26
N ASP A 65 -7.15 -10.74 7.11
CA ASP A 65 -6.48 -10.06 8.21
C ASP A 65 -5.46 -9.02 7.70
N PHE A 66 -4.82 -9.30 6.56
CA PHE A 66 -3.95 -8.36 5.88
C PHE A 66 -4.72 -7.15 5.35
N LEU A 67 -5.86 -7.40 4.70
CA LEU A 67 -6.72 -6.34 4.14
C LEU A 67 -7.26 -5.43 5.25
N ASP A 68 -7.56 -5.94 6.45
CA ASP A 68 -7.96 -5.12 7.59
C ASP A 68 -6.82 -4.22 8.12
N GLU A 69 -5.58 -4.71 8.18
CA GLU A 69 -4.41 -3.90 8.51
C GLU A 69 -4.16 -2.82 7.45
N LEU A 70 -4.23 -3.18 6.17
CA LEU A 70 -4.10 -2.26 5.04
C LEU A 70 -5.13 -1.14 5.09
N LYS A 71 -6.40 -1.49 5.35
CA LYS A 71 -7.49 -0.52 5.46
C LYS A 71 -7.22 0.51 6.56
N LYS A 72 -6.77 0.05 7.73
CA LYS A 72 -6.39 0.95 8.84
C LYS A 72 -5.24 1.86 8.42
N LEU A 73 -4.20 1.31 7.79
CA LEU A 73 -3.08 2.09 7.30
C LEU A 73 -3.56 3.18 6.32
N LEU A 74 -4.40 2.85 5.34
CA LEU A 74 -4.90 3.84 4.38
C LEU A 74 -5.75 4.94 5.05
N ILE A 75 -6.53 4.59 6.07
CA ILE A 75 -7.32 5.57 6.84
C ILE A 75 -6.42 6.52 7.63
N TYR A 76 -5.39 6.00 8.30
CA TYR A 76 -4.52 6.80 9.19
C TYR A 76 -3.29 7.40 8.49
N SER A 77 -2.92 6.88 7.32
CA SER A 77 -1.78 7.35 6.53
C SER A 77 -2.06 8.75 6.02
N THR A 78 -1.10 9.65 6.24
CA THR A 78 -1.07 10.98 5.65
C THR A 78 -0.31 11.03 4.33
N ALA A 79 0.25 9.90 3.87
CA ALA A 79 1.14 9.86 2.72
C ALA A 79 0.43 9.92 1.37
N CYS A 80 -0.85 9.53 1.31
CA CYS A 80 -1.68 9.83 0.15
C CYS A 80 -2.58 11.03 0.46
N PRO A 81 -2.61 12.06 -0.40
CA PRO A 81 -3.59 13.13 -0.27
C PRO A 81 -4.98 12.50 -0.35
N SER A 82 -5.87 12.84 0.60
CA SER A 82 -7.29 12.56 0.37
C SER A 82 -7.67 13.30 -0.89
N ALA A 83 -8.03 12.58 -1.95
CA ALA A 83 -8.74 13.18 -3.06
C ALA A 83 -10.04 13.75 -2.48
N GLU A 84 -10.10 15.07 -2.37
CA GLU A 84 -11.32 15.82 -2.02
C GLU A 84 -12.40 15.63 -3.08
#